data_AF-A0A645H617-F1
#
_entry.id   AF-A0A645H617-F1
#
_cell.length_a   1.000
_cell.length_b   1.000
_cell.length_c   1.000
_cell.angle_alpha   90.00
_cell.angle_beta   90.00
_cell.angle_gamma   90.00
#
_symmetry.space_group_name_H-M   'P 1'
#
loop_
_entity.id
_entity.type
_entity.pdbx_description
1 polymer ?
#
loop_
_entity_poly.entity_id
_entity_poly.type
_entity_poly.pdbx_seq_one_letter_code
_entity_poly.pdbx_strand_id
1 'polypeptide(L)' 'MAAQIWESALAAHPEIPSMISRGEFGTLLGFLRKNLHSFGAKFTPAETLRLATGSTVPDPEFFLRFLAKKYLS' A
#
# COMPACT_ATOMS: atom_id res chain seq x y z
N MET A 1 8.12 -1.51 3.59
CA MET A 1 6.69 -1.75 3.87
C MET A 1 5.77 -0.81 3.08
N ALA A 2 5.93 0.52 3.14
CA ALA A 2 5.03 1.45 2.46
C ALA A 2 4.83 1.16 0.96
N ALA A 3 5.91 0.95 0.20
CA ALA A 3 5.83 0.63 -1.22
C ALA A 3 5.13 -0.71 -1.50
N GLN A 4 5.30 -1.71 -0.63
CA GLN A 4 4.62 -3.01 -0.76
C GLN A 4 3.12 -2.89 -0.49
N ILE A 5 2.73 -2.12 0.53
CA ILE A 5 1.32 -1.81 0.84
C ILE A 5 0.68 -1.00 -0.30
N TRP A 6 1.41 -0.04 -0.85
CA TRP A 6 0.99 0.75 -2.01
C TRP A 6 0.70 -0.15 -3.22
N GLU A 7 1.58 -1.09 -3.51
CA GLU A 7 1.42 -2.01 -4.64
C GLU A 7 0.24 -2.97 -4.45
N SER A 8 -0.01 -3.43 -3.22
CA SER A 8 -1.25 -4.17 -2.91
C SER A 8 -2.51 -3.30 -3.05
N ALA A 9 -2.45 -2.03 -2.67
CA ALA A 9 -3.56 -1.09 -2.88
C ALA A 9 -3.83 -0.87 -4.38
N LEU A 10 -2.79 -0.72 -5.19
CA LEU A 10 -2.90 -0.59 -6.65
C LEU A 10 -3.40 -1.87 -7.32
N ALA A 11 -3.00 -3.05 -6.83
CA ALA A 11 -3.51 -4.32 -7.34
C ALA A 11 -5.02 -4.47 -7.09
N ALA A 12 -5.51 -3.98 -5.94
CA ALA A 12 -6.94 -3.98 -5.61
C ALA A 12 -7.72 -2.88 -6.33
N HIS A 13 -7.10 -1.70 -6.50
CA HIS A 13 -7.72 -0.48 -7.04
C HIS A 13 -6.74 0.24 -7.99
N PRO A 14 -6.62 -0.22 -9.25
CA PRO A 14 -5.70 0.37 -10.23
C PRO A 14 -5.98 1.86 -10.54
N GLU A 15 -7.19 2.33 -10.26
CA GLU A 15 -7.65 3.70 -10.47
C GLU A 15 -7.07 4.73 -9.49
N ILE A 16 -6.49 4.28 -8.36
CA ILE A 16 -5.97 5.15 -7.29
C ILE A 16 -5.09 6.32 -7.80
N PRO A 17 -4.10 6.11 -8.70
CA PRO A 17 -3.26 7.22 -9.16
C PRO A 17 -4.04 8.30 -9.92
N SER A 18 -5.03 7.90 -10.71
CA SER A 18 -5.91 8.82 -11.44
C SER A 18 -6.88 9.55 -10.51
N MET A 19 -7.34 8.91 -9.44
CA MET A 19 -8.14 9.56 -8.41
C MET A 19 -7.32 10.61 -7.63
N ILE A 20 -6.09 10.26 -7.24
CA ILE A 20 -5.18 11.17 -6.55
C ILE A 20 -4.88 12.41 -7.40
N SER A 21 -4.71 12.29 -8.73
CA SER A 21 -4.48 13.44 -9.59
C SER A 21 -5.66 14.42 -9.65
N ARG A 22 -6.86 13.96 -9.30
CA ARG A 22 -8.08 14.80 -9.13
C ARG A 22 -8.33 15.25 -7.69
N GLY A 23 -7.42 14.93 -6.76
CA GLY A 23 -7.59 15.21 -5.33
C GLY A 23 -8.54 14.24 -4.61
N GLU A 24 -8.90 13.12 -5.23
CA GLU A 24 -9.76 12.09 -4.66
C GLU A 24 -8.91 11.03 -3.93
N PHE A 25 -8.85 11.10 -2.60
CA PHE A 25 -8.06 10.15 -1.78
C PHE A 25 -8.90 9.05 -1.12
N GLY A 26 -10.22 9.07 -1.33
CA GLY A 26 -11.18 8.21 -0.63
C GLY A 26 -10.89 6.72 -0.79
N THR A 27 -10.56 6.27 -2.00
CA THR A 27 -10.28 4.86 -2.29
C THR A 27 -9.02 4.36 -1.58
N LEU A 28 -7.91 5.11 -1.66
CA LEU A 28 -6.68 4.76 -0.94
C LEU A 28 -6.91 4.74 0.58
N LEU A 29 -7.59 5.76 1.12
CA LEU A 29 -7.87 5.84 2.55
C LEU A 29 -8.81 4.71 3.01
N GLY A 30 -9.79 4.34 2.19
CA GLY A 30 -10.69 3.22 2.42
C GLY A 30 -9.91 1.89 2.49
N PHE A 31 -9.01 1.65 1.54
CA PHE A 31 -8.12 0.49 1.57
C PHE A 31 -7.27 0.44 2.84
N LEU A 32 -6.63 1.56 3.21
CA LEU A 32 -5.80 1.62 4.41
C LEU A 32 -6.63 1.43 5.69
N ARG A 33 -7.84 1.98 5.77
CA ARG A 33 -8.73 1.76 6.92
C ARG A 33 -9.11 0.30 7.06
N LYS A 34 -9.51 -0.34 5.96
CA LYS A 34 -9.94 -1.74 5.96
C LYS A 34 -8.81 -2.70 6.35
N ASN A 35 -7.60 -2.44 5.84
CA ASN A 35 -6.52 -3.42 5.90
C ASN A 35 -5.40 -3.08 6.91
N LEU A 36 -5.39 -1.86 7.48
CA LEU A 36 -4.31 -1.38 8.36
C LEU A 36 -4.85 -0.57 9.55
N HIS A 37 -5.40 0.61 9.30
CA HIS A 37 -5.66 1.59 10.37
C HIS A 37 -6.71 1.14 11.39
N SER A 38 -7.74 0.37 10.98
CA SER A 38 -8.79 -0.09 11.90
C SER A 38 -8.29 -1.06 12.98
N PHE A 39 -7.12 -1.67 12.79
CA PHE A 39 -6.56 -2.64 13.74
C PHE A 39 -5.73 -2.01 14.85
N GLY A 40 -5.28 -0.76 14.69
CA GLY A 40 -4.38 -0.12 15.67
C GLY A 40 -3.16 -0.98 15.99
N ALA A 41 -2.84 -1.14 17.27
CA ALA A 41 -1.74 -1.99 17.75
C ALA A 41 -2.17 -3.45 18.05
N LYS A 42 -3.31 -3.91 17.52
CA LYS A 42 -3.84 -5.26 17.78
C LYS A 42 -2.96 -6.38 17.23
N PHE A 43 -2.22 -6.12 16.15
CA PHE A 43 -1.41 -7.11 15.45
C PHE A 43 0.05 -6.68 15.41
N THR A 44 0.96 -7.66 15.36
CA THR A 44 2.37 -7.41 15.11
C THR A 44 2.59 -6.79 13.73
N PRO A 45 3.75 -6.16 13.46
CA PRO A 45 4.05 -5.63 12.13
C PRO A 45 3.96 -6.67 11.00
N ALA A 46 4.37 -7.91 11.25
CA ALA A 46 4.33 -8.99 10.26
C ALA A 46 2.89 -9.45 9.96
N GLU A 47 2.05 -9.58 10.98
CA GLU A 47 0.63 -9.90 10.82
C GLU A 47 -0.12 -8.76 10.12
N THR A 48 0.19 -7.52 10.48
CA THR A 48 -0.35 -6.32 9.85
C THR A 48 0.02 -6.26 8.37
N LEU A 49 1.28 -6.57 8.03
CA LEU A 49 1.73 -6.65 6.64
C LEU A 49 0.98 -7.76 5.88
N ARG A 50 0.72 -8.90 6.53
CA ARG A 50 -0.04 -10.00 5.93
C ARG A 50 -1.47 -9.59 5.62
N LEU A 51 -2.11 -8.85 6.51
CA LEU A 51 -3.47 -8.34 6.29
C LEU A 51 -3.55 -7.35 5.12
N ALA A 52 -2.53 -6.51 4.94
CA ALA A 52 -2.50 -5.51 3.88
C ALA A 52 -1.99 -6.03 2.53
N THR A 53 -1.12 -7.05 2.53
CA THR A 53 -0.34 -7.44 1.34
C THR A 53 -0.32 -8.93 1.04
N GLY A 54 -0.83 -9.77 1.93
CA GLY A 54 -0.72 -11.23 1.85
C GLY A 54 0.64 -11.79 2.28
N SER A 55 1.66 -10.95 2.50
CA SER A 55 3.00 -11.36 2.92
C SER A 55 3.30 -10.96 4.36
N THR A 56 4.04 -11.79 5.10
CA THR A 56 4.57 -11.46 6.43
C THR A 56 5.94 -10.81 6.39
N VAL A 57 6.60 -10.76 5.23
CA VAL A 57 7.97 -10.29 5.07
C VAL A 57 7.98 -8.98 4.28
N PRO A 58 8.60 -7.91 4.82
CA PRO A 58 8.90 -6.72 4.05
C PRO A 58 9.87 -7.06 2.91
N ASP A 59 9.46 -6.77 1.68
CA ASP A 59 10.28 -6.96 0.49
C ASP A 59 10.79 -5.59 -0.03
N PRO A 60 12.12 -5.35 -0.02
CA PRO A 60 12.70 -4.07 -0.46
C PRO A 60 12.50 -3.82 -1.96
N GLU A 61 12.24 -4.85 -2.76
CA GLU A 61 12.13 -4.71 -4.21
C GLU A 61 10.94 -3.84 -4.62
N PHE A 62 9.84 -3.86 -3.85
CA PHE A 62 8.72 -2.94 -4.07
C PHE A 62 9.15 -1.47 -3.96
N PHE A 63 10.06 -1.16 -3.03
CA PHE A 63 10.58 0.19 -2.86
C PHE A 63 11.57 0.56 -3.98
N LEU A 64 12.44 -0.36 -4.37
CA LEU A 64 13.37 -0.16 -5.49
C LEU A 64 12.63 0.09 -6.81
N ARG A 65 11.58 -0.69 -7.11
CA ARG A 65 10.71 -0.46 -8.27
C ARG A 65 10.03 0.90 -8.23
N PHE A 66 9.53 1.31 -7.06
CA PHE A 66 8.94 2.65 -6.89
C PHE A 66 9.96 3.76 -7.20
N LEU A 67 11.19 3.66 -6.68
CA LEU A 67 12.25 4.64 -6.95
C LEU A 67 12.63 4.67 -8.43
N ALA A 68 12.82 3.50 -9.05
CA ALA A 68 13.12 3.41 -10.47
C ALA A 68 12.04 4.10 -11.32
N LYS A 69 10.76 3.80 -11.06
CA LYS A 69 9.63 4.44 -11.74
C LYS A 69 9.55 5.95 -11.52
N LYS A 70 9.99 6.45 -10.37
CA LYS A 70 9.89 7.88 -10.02
C LYS A 70 11.08 8.70 -10.53
N TYR A 71 12.28 8.12 -10.56
CA TYR A 71 13.52 8.86 -10.77
C TYR A 71 14.31 8.45 -12.01
N LEU A 72 14.02 7.29 -12.61
CA LEU A 72 14.67 6.81 -13.84
C LEU A 72 13.74 6.88 -15.07
N SER A 73 12.59 7.54 -14.91
CA SER A 73 11.60 7.80 -15.97
C SER A 73 11.65 9.27 -16.40
#